data_AF-A0A7D9LPW7-F1
#
_entry.id   AF-A0A7D9LPW7-F1
#
_cell.length_a   1.000
_cell.length_b   1.000
_cell.length_c   1.000
_cell.angle_alpha   90.00
_cell.angle_beta   90.00
_cell.angle_gamma   90.00
#
_symmetry.space_group_name_H-M   'P 1'
#
loop_
_entity.id
_entity.type
_entity.pdbx_description
1 polymer ?
#
loop_
_entity_poly.entity_id
_entity_poly.type
_entity_poly.pdbx_seq_one_letter_code
_entity_poly.pdbx_strand_id
1 'polypeptide(L)'
;MTNGAGNVVRKIQLNQIDKPSGIIWVQFDHSDVGEKTRHENRHLYVQGIESTWTPIKPVTTQFAVGRNQTAQVVRKQFPLRPAAAKTIHRSQGDTEQKIVVNFNTRRSIPHIHYVGLSRVTAIEGLFITDLCEDKIAVNPHVALKWNI
;
A
#
# COMPACT_ATOMS: atom_id res chain seq x y z
N MET A 1 -6.75 -12.79 -2.40
CA MET A 1 -5.87 -11.62 -2.53
C MET A 1 -6.15 -10.70 -1.36
N THR A 2 -5.17 -10.45 -0.50
CA THR A 2 -5.26 -9.46 0.57
C THR A 2 -4.87 -8.10 0.01
N ASN A 3 -5.72 -7.09 0.21
CA ASN A 3 -5.41 -5.73 -0.26
C ASN A 3 -4.41 -5.09 0.70
N GLY A 4 -3.23 -4.71 0.19
CA GLY A 4 -2.28 -3.87 0.92
C GLY A 4 -1.30 -4.59 1.85
N ALA A 5 -1.20 -5.93 1.78
CA ALA A 5 -0.21 -6.66 2.56
C ALA A 5 1.23 -6.29 2.14
N GLY A 6 2.02 -5.87 3.13
CA GLY A 6 3.43 -5.53 2.96
C GLY A 6 4.24 -6.73 2.46
N ASN A 7 5.17 -6.46 1.55
CA ASN A 7 6.02 -7.48 0.95
C ASN A 7 7.31 -6.87 0.40
N VAL A 8 8.30 -7.73 0.22
CA VAL A 8 9.59 -7.42 -0.40
C VAL A 8 9.72 -8.19 -1.71
N VAL A 9 10.07 -7.50 -2.79
CA VAL A 9 10.39 -8.14 -4.07
C VAL A 9 11.71 -8.90 -3.93
N ARG A 10 11.69 -10.19 -4.23
CA ARG A 10 12.86 -11.08 -4.13
C ARG A 10 13.47 -11.40 -5.49
N LYS A 11 12.64 -11.56 -6.53
CA LYS A 11 13.11 -11.87 -7.88
C LYS A 11 12.10 -11.40 -8.93
N ILE A 12 12.60 -10.91 -10.06
CA ILE A 12 11.79 -10.51 -11.21
C ILE A 12 12.16 -11.39 -12.41
N GLN A 13 11.18 -12.04 -13.01
CA GLN A 13 11.34 -12.86 -14.22
C GLN A 13 10.33 -12.41 -15.27
N LEU A 14 10.74 -11.49 -16.15
CA LEU A 14 9.90 -10.96 -17.22
C LEU A 14 10.09 -11.75 -18.51
N ASN A 15 9.01 -11.95 -19.26
CA ASN A 15 9.07 -12.54 -20.60
C ASN A 15 9.37 -11.48 -21.66
N GLN A 16 8.86 -10.26 -21.46
CA GLN A 16 9.06 -9.08 -22.31
C GLN A 16 9.21 -7.87 -21.38
N ILE A 17 10.24 -7.04 -21.59
CA ILE A 17 10.55 -5.91 -20.71
C ILE A 17 9.45 -4.84 -20.77
N ASP A 18 8.92 -4.57 -21.95
CA ASP A 18 7.95 -3.48 -22.17
C ASP A 18 6.48 -3.90 -21.94
N LYS A 19 6.24 -5.16 -21.55
CA LYS A 19 4.88 -5.66 -21.31
C LYS A 19 4.79 -6.34 -19.95
N PRO A 20 3.70 -6.12 -19.20
CA PRO A 20 3.45 -6.81 -17.94
C PRO A 20 3.21 -8.30 -18.21
N SER A 21 4.29 -9.06 -18.19
CA SER A 21 4.40 -10.46 -18.58
C SER A 21 5.49 -11.15 -17.75
N GLY A 22 5.25 -12.40 -17.36
CA GLY A 22 6.13 -13.13 -16.45
C GLY A 22 5.65 -13.11 -14.99
N ILE A 23 6.59 -13.24 -14.05
CA ILE A 23 6.33 -13.42 -12.62
C ILE A 23 7.24 -12.49 -11.81
N ILE A 24 6.66 -11.81 -10.84
CA ILE A 24 7.40 -11.15 -9.75
C ILE A 24 7.24 -12.00 -8.50
N TRP A 25 8.35 -12.44 -7.93
CA TRP A 25 8.37 -13.21 -6.69
C TRP A 25 8.51 -12.25 -5.51
N VAL A 26 7.54 -12.30 -4.60
CA VAL A 26 7.52 -11.45 -3.40
C VAL A 26 7.50 -12.30 -2.14
N GLN A 27 8.18 -11.86 -1.10
CA GLN A 27 8.00 -12.42 0.24
C GLN A 27 7.12 -11.46 1.04
N PHE A 28 5.97 -11.93 1.50
CA PHE A 28 5.10 -11.15 2.38
C PHE A 28 5.68 -11.09 3.79
N ASP A 29 5.35 -10.02 4.50
CA ASP A 29 5.79 -9.81 5.89
C ASP A 29 5.20 -10.86 6.84
N HIS A 30 4.01 -11.38 6.51
CA HIS A 30 3.35 -12.48 7.21
C HIS A 30 3.26 -13.72 6.31
N SER A 31 3.65 -14.88 6.86
CA SER A 31 3.79 -16.12 6.10
C SER A 31 2.46 -16.75 5.65
N ASP A 32 1.38 -16.51 6.38
CA ASP A 32 0.02 -16.93 6.02
C ASP A 32 -0.48 -16.21 4.76
N VAL A 33 -0.02 -14.97 4.53
CA VAL A 33 -0.37 -14.21 3.34
C VAL A 33 0.22 -14.87 2.09
N GLY A 34 -0.67 -15.10 1.11
CA GLY A 34 -0.29 -15.71 -0.17
C GLY A 34 -0.17 -17.23 -0.15
N GLU A 35 -0.41 -17.89 0.99
CA GLU A 35 -0.28 -19.35 1.14
C GLU A 35 -1.06 -20.12 0.07
N LYS A 36 -2.34 -19.79 -0.12
CA LYS A 36 -3.18 -20.39 -1.17
C LYS A 36 -2.56 -20.21 -2.57
N THR A 37 -2.06 -19.02 -2.87
CA THR A 37 -1.40 -18.74 -4.16
C THR A 37 -0.14 -19.57 -4.33
N ARG A 38 0.67 -19.73 -3.27
CA ARG A 38 1.85 -20.59 -3.29
C ARG A 38 1.48 -22.05 -3.54
N HIS A 39 0.44 -22.53 -2.87
CA HIS A 39 -0.10 -23.87 -3.04
C HIS A 39 -0.59 -24.15 -4.47
N GLU A 40 -1.40 -23.26 -5.04
CA GLU A 40 -1.96 -23.41 -6.39
C GLU A 40 -0.88 -23.35 -7.49
N ASN A 41 0.26 -22.72 -7.19
CA ASN A 41 1.34 -22.51 -8.14
C ASN A 41 2.61 -23.31 -7.77
N ARG A 42 2.51 -24.40 -7.01
CA ARG A 42 3.66 -25.24 -6.59
C ARG A 42 4.55 -25.70 -7.75
N HIS A 43 3.98 -25.91 -8.93
CA HIS A 43 4.71 -26.29 -10.15
C HIS A 43 5.70 -25.22 -10.64
N LEU A 44 5.60 -23.96 -10.18
CA LEU A 44 6.51 -22.87 -10.55
C LEU A 44 7.80 -22.84 -9.70
N TYR A 45 7.86 -23.61 -8.60
CA TYR A 45 9.00 -23.60 -7.68
C TYR A 45 10.06 -24.57 -8.18
N VAL A 46 11.07 -24.01 -8.84
CA VAL A 46 12.27 -24.71 -9.31
C VAL A 46 13.48 -24.32 -8.46
N GLN A 47 14.65 -24.91 -8.74
CA GLN A 47 15.88 -24.56 -8.04
C GLN A 47 16.13 -23.04 -8.05
N GLY A 48 16.38 -22.47 -6.87
CA GLY A 48 16.60 -21.03 -6.69
C GLY A 48 15.32 -20.19 -6.53
N ILE A 49 14.16 -20.80 -6.29
CA ILE A 49 12.94 -20.14 -5.82
C ILE A 49 12.60 -20.70 -4.44
N GLU A 50 12.56 -19.84 -3.42
CA GLU A 50 12.19 -20.25 -2.07
C GLU A 50 10.69 -20.50 -1.94
N SER A 51 10.30 -21.50 -1.15
CA SER A 51 8.89 -21.87 -0.90
C SER A 51 8.09 -20.81 -0.16
N THR A 52 8.76 -19.81 0.44
CA THR A 52 8.15 -18.66 1.10
C THR A 52 7.77 -17.55 0.11
N TRP A 53 8.31 -17.57 -1.11
CA TRP A 53 8.07 -16.52 -2.09
C TRP A 53 6.77 -16.77 -2.84
N THR A 54 5.88 -15.78 -2.83
CA THR A 54 4.61 -15.84 -3.54
C THR A 54 4.76 -15.34 -4.98
N PRO A 55 4.33 -16.11 -6.00
CA PRO A 55 4.38 -15.67 -7.38
C PRO A 55 3.25 -14.66 -7.66
N ILE A 56 3.62 -13.47 -8.13
CA ILE A 56 2.70 -12.42 -8.55
C ILE A 56 2.69 -12.33 -10.08
N LYS A 57 1.53 -12.63 -10.67
CA LYS A 57 1.28 -12.57 -12.12
C LYS A 57 0.52 -11.28 -12.47
N PRO A 58 0.66 -10.78 -13.71
CA PRO A 58 -0.10 -9.61 -14.16
C PRO A 58 -1.60 -9.90 -14.20
N VAL A 59 -2.40 -8.94 -13.78
CA VAL A 59 -3.87 -8.98 -13.80
C VAL A 59 -4.38 -8.06 -14.90
N THR A 60 -5.39 -8.51 -15.65
CA THR A 60 -6.12 -7.70 -16.62
C THR A 60 -7.44 -7.25 -16.00
N THR A 61 -7.72 -5.96 -16.07
CA THR A 61 -8.99 -5.38 -15.63
C THR A 61 -9.55 -4.52 -16.75
N GLN A 62 -10.85 -4.60 -16.96
CA GLN A 62 -11.59 -3.74 -17.88
C GLN A 62 -12.44 -2.77 -17.07
N PHE A 63 -12.47 -1.51 -17.48
CA PHE A 63 -13.33 -0.50 -16.88
C PHE A 63 -13.81 0.51 -17.92
N ALA A 64 -15.03 0.97 -17.71
CA ALA A 64 -15.65 1.97 -18.54
C ALA A 64 -15.14 3.37 -18.15
N VAL A 65 -14.90 4.22 -19.15
CA VAL A 65 -14.40 5.59 -18.96
C VAL A 65 -15.24 6.61 -19.71
N GLY A 66 -15.15 7.86 -19.28
CA GLY A 66 -15.92 8.99 -19.82
C GLY A 66 -17.27 9.19 -19.12
N ARG A 67 -17.85 10.39 -19.29
CA ARG A 67 -19.07 10.81 -18.60
C ARG A 67 -20.26 9.85 -18.81
N ASN A 68 -20.33 9.24 -19.99
CA ASN A 68 -21.39 8.31 -20.36
C ASN A 68 -20.92 6.84 -20.36
N GLN A 69 -19.69 6.56 -19.90
CA GLN A 69 -19.12 5.18 -19.81
C GLN A 69 -19.11 4.39 -21.14
N THR A 70 -19.14 5.09 -22.28
CA THR A 70 -19.22 4.46 -23.60
C THR A 70 -17.88 3.92 -24.09
N ALA A 71 -16.76 4.42 -23.57
CA ALA A 71 -15.43 3.92 -23.90
C ALA A 71 -15.00 2.83 -22.91
N GLN A 72 -14.48 1.72 -23.43
CA GLN A 72 -13.95 0.62 -22.62
C GLN A 72 -12.43 0.64 -22.66
N VAL A 73 -11.80 0.66 -21.49
CA VAL A 73 -10.34 0.59 -21.34
C VAL A 73 -9.97 -0.73 -20.71
N VAL A 74 -8.99 -1.41 -21.30
CA VAL A 74 -8.38 -2.62 -20.75
C VAL A 74 -7.00 -2.26 -20.22
N ARG A 75 -6.75 -2.56 -18.94
CA ARG A 75 -5.45 -2.40 -18.30
C ARG A 75 -4.92 -3.75 -17.86
N LYS A 76 -3.73 -4.11 -18.33
CA LYS A 76 -2.94 -5.22 -17.79
C LYS A 76 -1.80 -4.66 -16.95
N GLN A 77 -1.63 -5.14 -15.72
CA GLN A 77 -0.55 -4.68 -14.84
C GLN A 77 -0.29 -5.69 -13.71
N PHE A 78 0.92 -5.72 -13.15
CA PHE A 78 1.16 -6.43 -11.89
C PHE A 78 0.39 -5.76 -10.74
N PRO A 79 -0.31 -6.50 -9.88
CA PRO A 79 -1.07 -5.95 -8.75
C PRO A 79 -0.14 -5.55 -7.58
N LEU A 80 0.94 -4.82 -7.87
CA LEU A 80 1.92 -4.32 -6.93
C LEU A 80 1.99 -2.80 -7.05
N ARG A 81 2.31 -2.14 -5.93
CA ARG A 81 2.59 -0.71 -5.86
C ARG A 81 3.82 -0.51 -4.98
N PRO A 82 4.73 0.44 -5.31
CA PRO A 82 5.74 0.87 -4.35
C PRO A 82 5.07 1.27 -3.04
N ALA A 83 5.62 0.79 -1.92
CA ALA A 83 5.00 0.94 -0.60
C ALA A 83 5.94 1.58 0.44
N ALA A 84 7.13 2.03 0.04
CA ALA A 84 8.07 2.72 0.91
C ALA A 84 7.52 4.07 1.44
N ALA A 85 6.58 4.67 0.70
CA ALA A 85 5.81 5.81 1.14
C ALA A 85 4.32 5.54 0.90
N LYS A 86 3.49 6.00 1.83
CA LYS A 86 2.03 5.91 1.74
C LYS A 86 1.42 7.22 2.23
N THR A 87 0.23 7.55 1.74
CA THR A 87 -0.49 8.72 2.25
C THR A 87 -0.95 8.44 3.68
N ILE A 88 -1.13 9.49 4.48
CA ILE A 88 -1.59 9.35 5.88
C ILE A 88 -2.95 8.63 5.95
N HIS A 89 -3.83 8.84 4.96
CA HIS A 89 -5.09 8.09 4.87
C HIS A 89 -4.90 6.59 4.68
N ARG A 90 -3.85 6.20 3.93
CA ARG A 90 -3.54 4.79 3.67
C ARG A 90 -2.74 4.15 4.80
N SER A 91 -2.17 4.95 5.72
CA SER A 91 -1.50 4.43 6.91
C SER A 91 -2.44 4.24 8.10
N GLN A 92 -3.71 4.65 8.00
CA GLN A 92 -4.64 4.52 9.12
C GLN A 92 -4.79 3.03 9.52
N GLY A 93 -4.47 2.73 10.78
CA GLY A 93 -4.42 1.36 11.30
C GLY A 93 -3.02 0.76 11.37
N ASP A 94 -2.05 1.33 10.65
CA ASP A 94 -0.66 0.85 10.65
C ASP A 94 0.04 1.17 11.97
N THR A 95 1.03 0.34 12.33
CA THR A 95 1.94 0.55 13.44
C THR A 95 3.36 0.41 12.91
N GLU A 96 4.16 1.46 13.03
CA GLU A 96 5.50 1.56 12.45
C GLU A 96 6.51 1.95 13.55
N GLN A 97 7.72 1.41 13.49
CA GLN A 97 8.76 1.73 14.49
C GLN A 97 9.44 3.07 14.21
N LYS A 98 9.55 3.44 12.92
CA LYS A 98 10.18 4.68 12.47
C LYS A 98 9.45 5.22 11.26
N ILE A 99 9.11 6.51 11.29
CA ILE A 99 8.44 7.19 10.18
C ILE A 99 9.03 8.57 9.94
N VAL A 100 9.04 8.97 8.67
CA VAL A 100 9.19 10.37 8.28
C VAL A 100 7.82 10.84 7.81
N VAL A 101 7.28 11.90 8.42
CA VAL A 101 5.97 12.44 8.08
C VAL A 101 6.07 13.90 7.64
N ASN A 102 5.33 14.22 6.59
CA ASN A 102 5.20 15.55 6.04
C ASN A 102 3.71 15.91 6.01
N PHE A 103 3.33 16.97 6.74
CA PHE A 103 1.95 17.46 6.82
C PHE A 103 1.68 18.65 5.90
N ASN A 104 2.59 18.98 4.98
CA ASN A 104 2.40 20.08 4.04
C ASN A 104 1.13 19.87 3.21
N THR A 105 0.14 20.73 3.44
CA THR A 105 -1.14 20.70 2.76
C THR A 105 -1.68 22.10 2.57
N ARG A 106 -2.36 22.32 1.45
CA ARG A 106 -3.06 23.59 1.18
C ARG A 106 -4.30 23.79 2.05
N ARG A 107 -4.88 22.70 2.56
CA ARG A 107 -6.16 22.72 3.29
C ARG A 107 -6.02 21.97 4.61
N SER A 108 -6.66 22.48 5.65
CA SER A 108 -6.83 21.71 6.87
C SER A 108 -7.75 20.52 6.61
N ILE A 109 -7.29 19.33 7.02
CA ILE A 109 -8.06 18.09 6.97
C ILE A 109 -8.20 17.65 8.44
N PRO A 110 -9.43 17.66 9.00
CA PRO A 110 -9.63 17.32 10.40
C PRO A 110 -9.01 15.97 10.76
N HIS A 111 -8.35 15.92 11.92
CA HIS A 111 -7.71 14.74 12.52
C HIS A 111 -6.51 14.16 11.75
N ILE A 112 -6.08 14.75 10.63
CA ILE A 112 -5.04 14.13 9.80
C ILE A 112 -3.68 14.07 10.50
N HIS A 113 -3.34 15.12 11.26
CA HIS A 113 -2.12 15.16 12.08
C HIS A 113 -2.12 14.05 13.11
N TYR A 114 -3.23 13.89 13.84
CA TYR A 114 -3.39 12.81 14.81
C TYR A 114 -3.24 11.44 14.13
N VAL A 115 -3.90 11.20 12.99
CA VAL A 115 -3.77 9.92 12.26
C VAL A 115 -2.32 9.65 11.88
N GLY A 116 -1.60 10.63 11.34
CA GLY A 116 -0.20 10.48 10.94
C GLY A 116 0.76 10.26 12.10
N LEU A 117 0.63 11.07 13.16
CA LEU A 117 1.50 11.00 14.34
C LEU A 117 1.27 9.72 15.15
N SER A 118 0.03 9.23 15.21
CA SER A 118 -0.32 8.00 15.96
C SER A 118 0.13 6.70 15.29
N ARG A 119 0.84 6.75 14.16
CA ARG A 119 1.36 5.54 13.49
C ARG A 119 2.66 5.03 14.10
N VAL A 120 3.40 5.90 14.81
CA VAL A 120 4.69 5.56 15.40
C VAL A 120 4.54 5.11 16.84
N THR A 121 5.33 4.12 17.24
CA THR A 121 5.29 3.53 18.59
C THR A 121 6.03 4.34 19.66
N ALA A 122 7.01 5.14 19.25
CA ALA A 122 7.87 5.92 20.15
C ALA A 122 8.30 7.24 19.48
N ILE A 123 8.49 8.30 20.27
CA ILE A 123 8.80 9.63 19.75
C ILE A 123 10.17 9.68 19.06
N GLU A 124 11.11 8.84 19.49
CA GLU A 124 12.45 8.71 18.90
C GLU A 124 12.41 8.16 17.47
N GLY A 125 11.32 7.48 17.10
CA GLY A 125 11.08 6.99 15.75
C GLY A 125 10.38 8.01 14.84
N LEU A 126 9.98 9.17 15.35
CA LEU A 126 9.21 10.17 14.63
C LEU A 126 10.11 11.28 14.08
N PHE A 127 10.09 11.45 12.76
CA PHE A 127 10.76 12.55 12.08
C PHE A 127 9.72 13.37 11.31
N ILE A 128 9.60 14.66 11.63
CA ILE A 128 8.63 15.56 10.98
C ILE A 128 9.41 16.53 10.09
N THR A 129 9.09 16.57 8.79
CA THR A 129 9.72 17.53 7.87
C THR A 129 8.95 18.84 7.74
N ASP A 130 7.62 18.79 7.91
CA ASP A 130 6.73 19.96 7.90
C ASP A 130 5.51 19.63 8.76
N LEU A 131 5.26 20.41 9.81
CA LEU A 131 4.18 20.18 10.76
C LEU A 131 2.87 20.89 10.37
N CYS A 132 2.95 22.05 9.70
CA CYS A 132 1.78 22.88 9.38
C CYS A 132 0.80 23.04 10.58
N GLU A 133 1.28 23.59 11.70
CA GLU A 133 0.53 23.69 12.97
C GLU A 133 -0.82 24.42 12.81
N ASP A 134 -0.87 25.45 11.98
CA ASP A 134 -2.07 26.21 11.65
C ASP A 134 -3.15 25.38 10.93
N LYS A 135 -2.80 24.17 10.47
CA LYS A 135 -3.71 23.22 9.82
C LYS A 135 -4.19 22.11 10.74
N ILE A 136 -3.70 22.03 11.97
CA ILE A 136 -4.20 21.07 12.97
C ILE A 136 -5.64 21.44 13.31
N ALA A 137 -6.57 20.54 13.02
CA ALA A 137 -7.99 20.77 13.26
C ALA A 137 -8.71 19.50 13.69
N VAL A 138 -9.83 19.71 14.38
CA VAL A 138 -10.76 18.68 14.86
C VAL A 138 -12.12 18.97 14.22
N ASN A 139 -12.86 17.94 13.83
CA ASN A 139 -14.22 18.13 13.34
C ASN A 139 -15.12 18.59 14.51
N PRO A 140 -15.82 19.74 14.40
CA PRO A 140 -16.66 20.26 15.50
C PRO A 140 -17.75 19.30 15.98
N HIS A 141 -18.30 18.46 15.09
CA HIS A 141 -19.32 17.48 15.48
C HIS A 141 -18.71 16.34 16.32
N VAL A 142 -17.46 15.97 16.04
CA VAL A 142 -16.74 14.96 16.82
C VAL A 142 -16.39 15.54 18.19
N ALA A 143 -15.88 16.76 18.23
CA ALA A 143 -15.60 17.50 19.47
C ALA A 143 -16.83 17.55 20.38
N LEU A 144 -17.96 18.04 19.86
CA LEU A 144 -19.22 18.13 20.57
C LEU A 144 -19.72 16.76 21.08
N LYS A 145 -19.64 15.72 20.23
CA LYS A 145 -20.10 14.37 20.58
C LYS A 145 -19.31 13.76 21.74
N TRP A 146 -18.02 14.06 21.84
CA TRP A 146 -17.12 13.47 22.82
C TRP A 146 -16.74 14.43 23.96
N ASN A 147 -17.31 15.64 23.99
CA ASN A 147 -17.03 16.68 24.99
C ASN A 147 -15.54 17.00 25.13
N ILE A 148 -14.86 17.12 23.99
CA ILE A 148 -13.44 17.51 23.85
C ILE A 148 -13.31 18.77 23.00
#